data_AF-A0A8H4A504-F1
#
_entry.id   AF-A0A8H4A504-F1
#
_cell.length_a   1.000
_cell.length_b   1.000
_cell.length_c   1.000
_cell.angle_alpha   90.00
_cell.angle_beta   90.00
_cell.angle_gamma   90.00
#
_symmetry.space_group_name_H-M   'P 1'
#
loop_
_entity.id
_entity.type
_entity.pdbx_description
1 polymer ?
#
loop_
_entity_poly.entity_id
_entity_poly.type
_entity_poly.pdbx_seq_one_letter_code
_entity_poly.pdbx_strand_id
1 'polypeptide(L)'
;MWFYFLYRWEFHSDDPPGEIRAALEFAEHYVIEKFGSSQECQIIVISDGRIPQDPNFIKNSESHSTKFHNPLWRLHIICLADEVSKDDHSKQTNNTLQWYKKLLNRHLPSRVTKNHPKGEFTLEKEGAFYFLLYPHTTYKITNAINVIAEKYLVPCKGILSLGKITMSIHVYPIIHIDDDVQQLIKIMSIVGFKPKELLQGESTYQRFWMFLNDEINENGCNEYFHILNSSLKKENRVAIVWLQNNTYATIEAPLSGSYFYFTMYSHESAKNLMTPSPMPINTQPKSYLSNNIELPKTEFVESMLNKIPRYVANLPNETAKLTTVIQQISRITDMFCYTSLREKVIENLQDLRIQSPEAENRAILTQCLQLLGDTDLEEEDDDEIEAMDYEEEREDPEDYEDHKNEERGNARISLNDLLNW
;
A
#
# COMPACT_ATOMS: atom_id res chain seq x y z
N MET A 1 19.42 17.17 -6.65
CA MET A 1 18.23 18.04 -6.50
C MET A 1 17.80 18.47 -7.90
N TRP A 2 16.58 18.14 -8.33
CA TRP A 2 16.10 18.53 -9.65
C TRP A 2 15.36 19.87 -9.52
N PHE A 3 15.86 20.91 -10.19
CA PHE A 3 15.14 22.18 -10.31
C PHE A 3 14.24 22.10 -11.53
N TYR A 4 12.92 22.05 -11.31
CA TYR A 4 11.96 22.23 -12.38
C TYR A 4 11.55 23.69 -12.43
N PHE A 5 11.99 24.39 -13.47
CA PHE A 5 11.41 25.69 -13.82
C PHE A 5 10.04 25.45 -14.44
N LEU A 6 8.99 25.95 -13.79
CA LEU A 6 7.62 25.92 -14.31
C LEU A 6 7.50 26.95 -15.45
N TYR A 7 7.91 26.58 -16.65
CA TYR A 7 7.85 27.42 -17.86
C TYR A 7 6.45 27.50 -18.50
N ARG A 8 5.38 27.04 -17.83
CA ARG A 8 4.05 26.83 -18.44
C ARG A 8 2.94 27.74 -17.94
N TRP A 9 3.24 28.74 -17.11
CA TRP A 9 2.23 29.71 -16.70
C TRP A 9 2.27 30.94 -17.62
N GLU A 10 1.24 31.10 -18.44
CA GLU A 10 1.01 32.31 -19.21
C GLU A 10 0.10 33.28 -18.43
N PHE A 11 0.52 34.54 -18.39
CA PHE A 11 -0.10 35.64 -17.63
C PHE A 11 -1.40 36.08 -18.33
N HIS A 12 -2.56 35.94 -17.67
CA HIS A 12 -3.87 36.26 -18.28
C HIS A 12 -4.82 37.04 -17.36
N SER A 13 -4.35 38.02 -16.58
CA SER A 13 -5.21 38.71 -15.62
C SER A 13 -4.80 40.16 -15.35
N ASP A 14 -5.81 41.01 -15.10
CA ASP A 14 -5.71 42.39 -14.59
C ASP A 14 -5.82 42.44 -13.03
N ASP A 15 -5.77 41.28 -12.34
CA ASP A 15 -5.95 41.13 -10.88
C ASP A 15 -4.73 40.43 -10.18
N PRO A 16 -3.74 41.22 -9.71
CA PRO A 16 -2.47 40.72 -9.12
C PRO A 16 -2.50 39.84 -7.84
N PRO A 17 -3.48 39.93 -6.90
CA PRO A 17 -3.55 39.06 -5.71
C PRO A 17 -4.06 37.66 -6.03
N GLY A 18 -5.07 37.56 -6.90
CA GLY A 18 -5.60 36.30 -7.40
C GLY A 18 -4.50 35.49 -8.07
N GLU A 19 -3.50 36.16 -8.64
CA GLU A 19 -2.36 35.55 -9.32
C GLU A 19 -1.37 34.85 -8.40
N ILE A 20 -0.96 35.42 -7.26
CA ILE A 20 -0.04 34.69 -6.34
C ILE A 20 -0.73 33.42 -5.83
N ARG A 21 -2.00 33.53 -5.46
CA ARG A 21 -2.78 32.37 -5.02
C ARG A 21 -2.96 31.36 -6.14
N ALA A 22 -3.38 31.79 -7.33
CA ALA A 22 -3.55 30.92 -8.50
C ALA A 22 -2.22 30.28 -8.93
N ALA A 23 -1.10 30.99 -8.81
CA ALA A 23 0.23 30.46 -9.09
C ALA A 23 0.64 29.39 -8.07
N LEU A 24 0.34 29.60 -6.78
CA LEU A 24 0.58 28.60 -5.73
C LEU A 24 -0.34 27.37 -5.91
N GLU A 25 -1.62 27.58 -6.22
CA GLU A 25 -2.58 26.51 -6.52
C GLU A 25 -2.14 25.75 -7.78
N PHE A 26 -1.72 26.44 -8.85
CA PHE A 26 -1.20 25.82 -10.06
C PHE A 26 0.07 25.00 -9.78
N ALA A 27 1.02 25.55 -9.02
CA ALA A 27 2.23 24.82 -8.64
C ALA A 27 1.88 23.56 -7.84
N GLU A 28 0.90 23.65 -6.95
CA GLU A 28 0.40 22.51 -6.19
C GLU A 28 -0.23 21.45 -7.08
N HIS A 29 -1.16 21.81 -7.95
CA HIS A 29 -1.79 20.87 -8.88
C HIS A 29 -0.74 20.20 -9.79
N TYR A 30 0.20 20.97 -10.35
CA TYR A 30 1.24 20.44 -11.22
C TYR A 30 2.12 19.41 -10.51
N VAL A 31 2.55 19.71 -9.27
CA VAL A 31 3.41 18.81 -8.51
C VAL A 31 2.64 17.56 -8.09
N ILE A 32 1.38 17.68 -7.66
CA ILE A 32 0.55 16.54 -7.30
C ILE A 32 0.32 15.64 -8.52
N GLU A 33 -0.01 16.21 -9.68
CA GLU A 33 -0.23 15.46 -10.91
C GLU A 33 1.03 14.69 -11.35
N LYS A 34 2.20 15.33 -11.24
CA LYS A 34 3.44 14.78 -11.77
C LYS A 34 4.18 13.85 -10.79
N PHE A 35 4.11 14.12 -9.50
CA PHE A 35 4.92 13.45 -8.47
C PHE A 35 4.09 12.82 -7.35
N GLY A 36 2.79 13.07 -7.29
CA GLY A 36 1.89 12.57 -6.26
C GLY A 36 1.78 13.52 -5.05
N SER A 37 0.69 13.38 -4.30
CA SER A 37 0.35 14.24 -3.16
C SER A 37 1.24 14.04 -1.93
N SER A 38 1.92 12.90 -1.82
CA SER A 38 2.79 12.57 -0.69
C SER A 38 4.21 13.15 -0.80
N GLN A 39 4.59 13.68 -1.98
CA GLN A 39 5.94 14.16 -2.21
C GLN A 39 6.18 15.50 -1.50
N GLU A 40 7.18 15.57 -0.61
CA GLU A 40 7.59 16.82 0.02
C GLU A 40 8.20 17.80 -1.00
N CYS A 41 7.80 19.08 -0.94
CA CYS A 41 8.25 20.10 -1.88
C CYS A 41 8.65 21.41 -1.19
N GLN A 42 9.65 22.10 -1.78
CA GLN A 42 10.08 23.45 -1.41
C GLN A 42 9.76 24.38 -2.57
N ILE A 43 8.93 25.40 -2.34
CA ILE A 43 8.53 26.39 -3.35
C ILE A 43 9.20 27.71 -3.01
N ILE A 44 9.93 28.31 -3.96
CA ILE A 44 10.59 29.59 -3.79
C ILE A 44 9.92 30.61 -4.72
N VAL A 45 9.35 31.66 -4.14
CA VAL A 45 8.73 32.79 -4.83
C VAL A 45 9.64 34.00 -4.70
N ILE A 46 9.97 34.62 -5.82
CA ILE A 46 10.65 35.92 -5.85
C ILE A 46 9.64 36.94 -6.37
N SER A 47 9.33 37.95 -5.57
CA SER A 47 8.32 38.97 -5.88
C SER A 47 8.94 40.36 -5.76
N ASP A 48 8.47 41.30 -6.60
CA ASP A 48 8.79 42.72 -6.53
C ASP A 48 8.18 43.45 -5.32
N GLY A 49 7.45 42.74 -4.46
CA GLY A 49 6.90 43.27 -3.21
C GLY A 49 5.73 44.25 -3.40
N ARG A 50 5.21 44.40 -4.61
CA ARG A 50 4.07 45.27 -4.88
C ARG A 50 2.78 44.60 -4.45
N ILE A 51 2.00 45.31 -3.64
CA ILE A 51 0.67 44.86 -3.23
C ILE A 51 -0.30 45.20 -4.37
N PRO A 52 -1.27 44.33 -4.65
CA PRO A 52 -2.44 44.68 -5.43
C PRO A 52 -3.11 45.96 -4.93
N GLN A 53 -3.50 46.85 -5.84
CA GLN A 53 -4.01 48.17 -5.47
C GLN A 53 -5.51 48.21 -5.10
N ASP A 54 -6.25 47.10 -5.17
CA ASP A 54 -7.68 47.08 -4.86
C ASP A 54 -7.96 47.20 -3.34
N PRO A 55 -8.59 48.29 -2.86
CA PRO A 55 -8.92 48.50 -1.45
C PRO A 55 -9.97 47.52 -0.89
N ASN A 56 -10.83 46.95 -1.74
CA ASN A 56 -11.83 45.96 -1.33
C ASN A 56 -11.18 44.60 -1.00
N PHE A 57 -10.01 44.34 -1.57
CA PHE A 57 -9.27 43.11 -1.35
C PHE A 57 -8.65 43.01 0.05
N ILE A 58 -8.07 44.11 0.56
CA ILE A 58 -7.47 44.14 1.91
C ILE A 58 -8.51 43.87 3.01
N LYS A 59 -9.79 44.23 2.76
CA LYS A 59 -10.93 43.98 3.65
C LYS A 59 -11.48 42.55 3.53
N ASN A 60 -11.48 41.96 2.34
CA ASN A 60 -12.03 40.60 2.11
C ASN A 60 -11.01 39.48 2.35
N SER A 61 -9.72 39.79 2.49
CA SER A 61 -8.64 38.82 2.75
C SER A 61 -8.60 38.22 4.17
N GLU A 62 -9.59 38.51 5.03
CA GLU A 62 -9.60 38.11 6.45
C GLU A 62 -9.75 36.60 6.70
N SER A 63 -10.03 35.78 5.67
CA SER A 63 -10.38 34.37 5.82
C SER A 63 -9.54 33.37 5.00
N HIS A 64 -8.51 33.80 4.26
CA HIS A 64 -7.84 32.95 3.28
C HIS A 64 -6.33 32.85 3.51
N SER A 65 -5.93 31.91 4.37
CA SER A 65 -4.54 31.48 4.49
C SER A 65 -4.13 30.66 3.26
N THR A 66 -3.03 31.01 2.58
CA THR A 66 -2.46 30.19 1.51
C THR A 66 -1.62 29.05 2.09
N LYS A 67 -2.27 28.17 2.85
CA LYS A 67 -1.67 26.90 3.26
C LYS A 67 -1.85 25.90 2.12
N PHE A 68 -0.75 25.22 1.76
CA PHE A 68 -0.83 24.07 0.88
C PHE A 68 -1.62 22.95 1.56
N HIS A 69 -2.26 22.10 0.76
CA HIS A 69 -2.96 20.92 1.23
C HIS A 69 -1.99 19.92 1.86
N ASN A 70 -0.76 19.84 1.35
CA ASN A 70 0.30 19.04 1.97
C ASN A 70 1.02 19.86 3.07
N PRO A 71 0.93 19.44 4.36
CA PRO A 71 1.52 20.18 5.48
C PRO A 71 3.06 20.14 5.53
N LEU A 72 3.70 19.28 4.71
CA LEU A 72 5.15 19.16 4.63
C LEU A 72 5.76 20.13 3.61
N TRP A 73 4.92 20.77 2.79
CA TRP A 73 5.39 21.71 1.79
C TRP A 73 5.80 23.02 2.42
N ARG A 74 6.89 23.60 1.91
CA ARG A 74 7.43 24.86 2.41
C ARG A 74 7.36 25.92 1.34
N LEU A 75 6.92 27.10 1.74
CA LEU A 75 6.91 28.30 0.90
C LEU A 75 7.99 29.26 1.39
N HIS A 76 8.94 29.57 0.51
CA HIS A 76 9.96 30.58 0.72
C HIS A 76 9.62 31.79 -0.14
N ILE A 77 9.60 32.98 0.43
CA ILE A 77 9.35 34.22 -0.31
C ILE A 77 10.55 35.15 -0.16
N ILE A 78 11.07 35.61 -1.30
CA ILE A 78 12.04 36.70 -1.38
C ILE A 78 11.32 37.92 -1.95
N CYS A 79 10.96 38.84 -1.06
CA CYS A 79 10.29 40.09 -1.37
C CYS A 79 11.34 41.19 -1.61
N LEU A 80 11.35 41.71 -2.84
CA LEU A 80 12.25 42.74 -3.34
C LEU A 80 11.68 44.14 -3.05
N ALA A 81 11.84 44.61 -1.83
CA ALA A 81 11.20 45.81 -1.31
C ALA A 81 11.84 47.15 -1.73
N ASP A 82 11.03 48.21 -1.69
CA ASP A 82 11.46 49.59 -2.00
C ASP A 82 12.49 50.16 -1.00
N GLU A 83 13.06 51.31 -1.36
CA GLU A 83 14.00 52.05 -0.52
C GLU A 83 13.32 52.63 0.73
N VAL A 84 13.95 52.45 1.89
CA VAL A 84 13.51 53.05 3.17
C VAL A 84 14.36 54.30 3.42
N SER A 85 13.85 55.47 3.05
CA SER A 85 14.57 56.74 3.19
C SER A 85 14.26 57.41 4.54
N LYS A 86 15.26 57.38 5.44
CA LYS A 86 15.32 58.05 6.77
C LYS A 86 14.34 57.53 7.83
N ASP A 87 14.38 58.12 9.03
CA ASP A 87 13.75 57.67 10.30
C ASP A 87 12.24 57.39 10.25
N ASP A 88 11.58 57.71 9.13
CA ASP A 88 10.17 57.45 8.91
C ASP A 88 9.96 56.17 8.11
N HIS A 89 9.07 55.34 8.63
CA HIS A 89 8.66 54.09 8.02
C HIS A 89 8.21 54.28 6.56
N SER A 90 8.67 53.42 5.64
CA SER A 90 8.03 53.34 4.33
C SER A 90 6.62 52.78 4.52
N LYS A 91 5.59 53.63 4.34
CA LYS A 91 4.18 53.25 4.44
C LYS A 91 3.84 52.09 3.51
N GLN A 92 4.45 52.07 2.33
CA GLN A 92 4.32 51.02 1.33
C GLN A 92 4.93 49.70 1.82
N THR A 93 6.19 49.73 2.29
CA THR A 93 6.88 48.58 2.89
C THR A 93 6.08 47.95 4.03
N ASN A 94 5.56 48.77 4.95
CA ASN A 94 4.76 48.27 6.06
C ASN A 94 3.44 47.65 5.60
N ASN A 95 2.78 48.26 4.61
CA ASN A 95 1.56 47.68 4.03
C ASN A 95 1.87 46.32 3.39
N THR A 96 3.00 46.19 2.69
CA THR A 96 3.41 44.93 2.04
C THR A 96 3.65 43.84 3.08
N LEU A 97 4.35 44.16 4.16
CA LEU A 97 4.59 43.23 5.27
C LEU A 97 3.29 42.79 5.94
N GLN A 98 2.35 43.71 6.18
CA GLN A 98 1.05 43.37 6.75
C GLN A 98 0.23 42.49 5.80
N TRP A 99 0.31 42.74 4.49
CA TRP A 99 -0.35 41.92 3.48
C TRP A 99 0.21 40.49 3.46
N TYR A 100 1.53 40.32 3.39
CA TYR A 100 2.17 38.99 3.47
C TYR A 100 1.92 38.30 4.80
N LYS A 101 1.86 39.05 5.90
CA LYS A 101 1.53 38.49 7.22
C LYS A 101 0.14 37.88 7.23
N LYS A 102 -0.85 38.54 6.61
CA LYS A 102 -2.22 38.03 6.46
C LYS A 102 -2.26 36.83 5.50
N LEU A 103 -1.64 36.94 4.34
CA LEU A 103 -1.64 35.89 3.30
C LEU A 103 -1.03 34.58 3.82
N LEU A 104 0.15 34.67 4.45
CA LEU A 104 0.93 33.51 4.87
C LEU A 104 0.53 33.01 6.27
N ASN A 105 -0.09 33.87 7.10
CA ASN A 105 -0.35 33.59 8.51
C ASN A 105 0.91 33.19 9.31
N ARG A 106 1.99 33.98 9.17
CA ARG A 106 3.33 33.74 9.75
C ARG A 106 3.77 34.86 10.70
N HIS A 107 4.80 34.61 11.51
CA HIS A 107 5.37 35.61 12.41
C HIS A 107 6.31 36.54 11.64
N LEU A 108 5.71 37.44 10.86
CA LEU A 108 6.44 38.50 10.20
C LEU A 108 6.59 39.73 11.12
N PRO A 109 7.73 40.42 11.04
CA PRO A 109 7.92 41.70 11.72
C PRO A 109 6.85 42.70 11.30
N SER A 110 6.36 43.46 12.28
CA SER A 110 5.28 44.42 12.03
C SER A 110 5.75 45.67 11.28
N ARG A 111 7.05 45.98 11.33
CA ARG A 111 7.68 47.16 10.73
C ARG A 111 9.16 46.89 10.41
N VAL A 112 9.61 47.38 9.26
CA VAL A 112 11.03 47.45 8.91
C VAL A 112 11.49 48.90 9.05
N THR A 113 12.68 49.10 9.62
CA THR A 113 13.29 50.43 9.83
C THR A 113 14.65 50.53 9.14
N LYS A 114 15.18 51.75 9.02
CA LYS A 114 16.54 52.01 8.50
C LYS A 114 17.67 51.26 9.23
N ASN A 115 17.41 50.76 10.44
CA ASN A 115 18.37 50.01 11.26
C ASN A 115 18.58 48.56 10.76
N HIS A 116 17.83 48.13 9.74
CA HIS A 116 17.98 46.83 9.08
C HIS A 116 18.42 47.00 7.62
N PRO A 117 19.59 47.61 7.32
CA PRO A 117 20.01 47.96 5.95
C PRO A 117 20.24 46.75 5.04
N LYS A 118 20.35 45.55 5.62
CA LYS A 118 20.46 44.28 4.88
C LYS A 118 19.11 43.63 4.57
N GLY A 119 18.00 44.22 5.04
CA GLY A 119 16.69 43.60 5.07
C GLY A 119 16.39 42.89 6.39
N GLU A 120 15.21 42.29 6.46
CA GLU A 120 14.75 41.48 7.59
C GLU A 120 14.26 40.13 7.06
N PHE A 121 14.48 39.06 7.82
CA PHE A 121 14.05 37.74 7.43
C PHE A 121 13.56 36.92 8.62
N THR A 122 12.65 36.00 8.33
CA THR A 122 12.11 35.05 9.29
C THR A 122 12.27 33.65 8.74
N LEU A 123 12.77 32.72 9.56
CA LEU A 123 12.91 31.31 9.23
C LEU A 123 11.98 30.51 10.12
N GLU A 124 10.94 29.91 9.55
CA GLU A 124 9.95 29.10 10.26
C GLU A 124 9.88 27.68 9.68
N LYS A 125 9.12 26.78 10.33
CA LYS A 125 8.89 25.41 9.85
C LYS A 125 8.22 25.37 8.47
N GLU A 126 7.33 26.32 8.22
CA GLU A 126 6.55 26.44 6.97
C GLU A 126 7.37 27.08 5.82
N GLY A 127 8.59 27.54 6.09
CA GLY A 127 9.50 28.13 5.12
C GLY A 127 10.05 29.48 5.56
N ALA A 128 10.66 30.19 4.61
CA ALA A 128 11.36 31.44 4.90
C ALA A 128 10.64 32.65 4.31
N PHE A 129 10.77 33.80 4.94
CA PHE A 129 10.37 35.08 4.37
C PHE A 129 11.56 36.04 4.43
N TYR A 130 11.96 36.57 3.28
CA TYR A 130 13.02 37.57 3.14
C TYR A 130 12.43 38.87 2.63
N PHE A 131 12.71 39.94 3.35
CA PHE A 131 12.38 41.29 2.93
C PHE A 131 13.68 42.03 2.59
N LEU A 132 14.02 42.06 1.30
CA LEU A 132 15.26 42.66 0.80
C LEU A 132 15.03 44.13 0.44
N LEU A 133 15.66 45.03 1.19
CA LEU A 133 15.59 46.47 0.94
C LEU A 133 16.46 46.88 -0.27
N TYR A 134 15.96 47.86 -1.03
CA TYR A 134 16.73 48.56 -2.06
C TYR A 134 18.05 49.14 -1.51
N PRO A 135 19.14 49.19 -2.30
CA PRO A 135 19.28 48.67 -3.65
C PRO A 135 19.38 47.15 -3.69
N HIS A 136 18.72 46.55 -4.68
CA HIS A 136 18.67 45.12 -4.93
C HIS A 136 19.89 44.72 -5.71
N THR A 137 20.85 44.12 -5.03
CA THR A 137 22.07 43.63 -5.66
C THR A 137 22.01 42.12 -5.81
N THR A 138 22.68 41.58 -6.83
CA THR A 138 22.84 40.13 -6.99
C THR A 138 23.36 39.50 -5.70
N TYR A 139 24.31 40.16 -5.02
CA TYR A 139 24.83 39.73 -3.73
C TYR A 139 23.73 39.55 -2.66
N LYS A 140 22.81 40.50 -2.49
CA LYS A 140 21.72 40.40 -1.50
C LYS A 140 20.77 39.24 -1.82
N ILE A 141 20.43 39.04 -3.09
CA ILE A 141 19.55 37.96 -3.53
C ILE A 141 20.24 36.60 -3.36
N THR A 142 21.50 36.48 -3.79
CA THR A 142 22.32 35.28 -3.58
C THR A 142 22.44 34.96 -2.09
N ASN A 143 22.64 35.96 -1.23
CA ASN A 143 22.68 35.76 0.21
C ASN A 143 21.34 35.24 0.76
N ALA A 144 20.20 35.77 0.32
CA ALA A 144 18.89 35.25 0.73
C ALA A 144 18.69 33.79 0.31
N ILE A 145 19.05 33.45 -0.93
CA ILE A 145 19.01 32.08 -1.44
C ILE A 145 19.95 31.17 -0.64
N ASN A 146 21.17 31.62 -0.34
CA ASN A 146 22.13 30.84 0.43
C ASN A 146 21.63 30.55 1.84
N VAL A 147 21.03 31.53 2.53
CA VAL A 147 20.49 31.28 3.87
C VAL A 147 19.27 30.35 3.83
N ILE A 148 18.42 30.43 2.79
CA ILE A 148 17.38 29.40 2.55
C ILE A 148 18.04 28.04 2.34
N ALA A 149 19.07 27.97 1.51
CA ALA A 149 19.73 26.72 1.19
C ALA A 149 20.41 26.10 2.42
N GLU A 150 21.12 26.89 3.21
CA GLU A 150 21.76 26.47 4.47
C GLU A 150 20.74 25.93 5.48
N LYS A 151 19.57 26.55 5.55
CA LYS A 151 18.56 26.16 6.55
C LYS A 151 17.69 24.99 6.10
N TYR A 152 17.31 24.93 4.81
CA TYR A 152 16.28 24.02 4.30
C TYR A 152 16.76 23.02 3.25
N LEU A 153 17.92 23.29 2.63
CA LEU A 153 18.46 22.53 1.48
C LEU A 153 19.82 21.85 1.77
N VAL A 154 20.30 21.87 3.01
CA VAL A 154 21.51 21.13 3.42
C VAL A 154 21.18 19.66 3.68
N PRO A 155 21.90 18.71 3.05
CA PRO A 155 21.72 17.28 3.32
C PRO A 155 22.02 16.93 4.77
N CYS A 156 21.36 15.87 5.26
CA CYS A 156 21.75 15.25 6.51
C CYS A 156 23.11 14.55 6.33
N LYS A 157 24.14 15.02 7.05
CA LYS A 157 25.46 14.40 7.06
C LYS A 157 25.50 13.30 8.12
N GLY A 158 26.05 12.14 7.76
CA GLY A 158 26.16 11.00 8.65
C GLY A 158 27.39 10.15 8.37
N ILE A 159 27.62 9.16 9.23
CA ILE A 159 28.68 8.16 9.08
C ILE A 159 28.03 6.78 8.99
N LEU A 160 28.33 6.04 7.93
CA LEU A 160 27.96 4.64 7.76
C LEU A 160 29.17 3.75 8.10
N SER A 161 29.04 2.91 9.11
CA SER A 161 30.06 1.95 9.49
C SER A 161 29.73 0.53 9.06
N LEU A 162 30.74 -0.19 8.61
CA LEU A 162 30.73 -1.63 8.32
C LEU A 162 31.90 -2.27 9.06
N GLY A 163 31.66 -2.75 10.28
CA GLY A 163 32.72 -3.23 11.16
C GLY A 163 33.70 -2.10 11.50
N LYS A 164 34.93 -2.19 10.99
CA LYS A 164 35.99 -1.18 11.19
C LYS A 164 36.05 -0.12 10.08
N ILE A 165 35.32 -0.32 8.98
CA ILE A 165 35.29 0.61 7.85
C ILE A 165 34.23 1.66 8.12
N THR A 166 34.57 2.93 7.91
CA THR A 166 33.65 4.07 8.10
C THR A 166 33.60 4.90 6.83
N MET A 167 32.39 5.26 6.40
CA MET A 167 32.15 6.04 5.19
C MET A 167 31.32 7.27 5.56
N SER A 168 31.78 8.45 5.16
CA SER A 168 31.02 9.69 5.30
C SER A 168 29.94 9.76 4.22
N ILE A 169 28.71 10.10 4.59
CA ILE A 169 27.56 10.04 3.68
C ILE A 169 26.65 11.26 3.80
N HIS A 170 25.86 11.49 2.75
CA HIS A 170 24.79 12.48 2.66
C HIS A 170 23.46 11.80 2.40
N VAL A 171 22.43 12.14 3.18
CA VAL A 171 21.08 11.56 3.07
C VAL A 171 20.06 12.63 2.64
N TYR A 172 19.19 12.28 1.67
CA TYR A 172 18.12 13.10 1.08
C TYR A 172 16.79 12.31 1.01
N PRO A 173 15.60 12.92 0.91
CA PRO A 173 15.33 14.35 1.03
C PRO A 173 15.65 14.87 2.43
N ILE A 174 15.63 16.18 2.56
CA ILE A 174 16.05 16.86 3.79
C ILE A 174 14.90 16.84 4.77
N ILE A 175 15.06 15.99 5.78
CA ILE A 175 14.09 15.78 6.84
C ILE A 175 14.23 16.96 7.81
N HIS A 176 13.32 17.94 7.69
CA HIS A 176 13.09 18.93 8.75
C HIS A 176 11.86 18.58 9.59
N ILE A 177 11.56 17.28 9.65
CA ILE A 177 10.52 16.73 10.48
C ILE A 177 11.26 16.00 11.60
N ASP A 178 11.44 16.73 12.70
CA ASP A 178 12.06 16.35 13.97
C ASP A 178 13.59 16.23 13.99
N ASP A 179 14.21 16.98 14.91
CA ASP A 179 15.63 16.88 15.25
C ASP A 179 16.05 15.43 15.56
N ASP A 180 15.09 14.60 15.96
CA ASP A 180 15.24 13.18 16.25
C ASP A 180 15.75 12.38 15.05
N VAL A 181 15.22 12.61 13.83
CA VAL A 181 15.63 11.83 12.66
C VAL A 181 17.05 12.21 12.20
N GLN A 182 17.40 13.49 12.31
CA GLN A 182 18.78 13.92 12.04
C GLN A 182 19.76 13.29 13.03
N GLN A 183 19.39 13.14 14.30
CA GLN A 183 20.20 12.44 15.28
C GLN A 183 20.34 10.95 14.94
N LEU A 184 19.26 10.29 14.51
CA LEU A 184 19.30 8.88 14.08
C LEU A 184 20.29 8.63 12.94
N ILE A 185 20.42 9.56 12.00
CA ILE A 185 21.26 9.42 10.79
C ILE A 185 22.74 9.76 11.04
N LYS A 186 23.09 10.39 12.18
CA LYS A 186 24.49 10.79 12.47
C LYS A 186 25.45 9.62 12.44
N ILE A 187 25.08 8.50 13.06
CA ILE A 187 25.91 7.29 13.15
C ILE A 187 25.02 6.10 12.85
N MET A 188 25.38 5.39 11.78
CA MET A 188 24.66 4.24 11.27
C MET A 188 25.61 3.07 11.13
N SER A 189 25.20 1.88 11.56
CA SER A 189 26.06 0.69 11.52
C SER A 189 25.38 -0.45 10.79
N ILE A 190 26.06 -1.01 9.77
CA ILE A 190 25.58 -2.22 9.10
C ILE A 190 25.81 -3.40 10.05
N VAL A 191 24.72 -4.08 10.40
CA VAL A 191 24.72 -5.19 11.36
C VAL A 191 24.41 -6.55 10.72
N GLY A 192 23.95 -6.56 9.46
CA GLY A 192 23.65 -7.80 8.75
C GLY A 192 23.17 -7.58 7.33
N PHE A 193 22.84 -8.67 6.65
CA PHE A 193 22.32 -8.67 5.29
C PHE A 193 21.12 -9.61 5.20
N LYS A 194 20.09 -9.22 4.44
CA LYS A 194 18.90 -10.04 4.17
C LYS A 194 18.56 -10.06 2.68
N PRO A 195 18.01 -11.16 2.14
CA PRO A 195 17.42 -11.20 0.81
C PRO A 195 16.29 -10.17 0.67
N LYS A 196 16.18 -9.51 -0.49
CA LYS A 196 15.15 -8.48 -0.74
C LYS A 196 13.73 -9.04 -0.66
N GLU A 197 13.55 -10.31 -1.02
CA GLU A 197 12.26 -10.99 -1.07
C GLU A 197 11.59 -11.07 0.30
N LEU A 198 12.39 -11.18 1.38
CA LEU A 198 11.89 -11.26 2.75
C LEU A 198 11.35 -9.92 3.28
N LEU A 199 11.54 -8.83 2.54
CA LEU A 199 11.08 -7.49 2.92
C LEU A 199 9.88 -7.03 2.10
N GLN A 200 9.37 -7.88 1.19
CA GLN A 200 8.20 -7.56 0.39
C GLN A 200 6.96 -7.45 1.27
N GLY A 201 6.25 -6.33 1.17
CA GLY A 201 5.03 -6.07 1.94
C GLY A 201 5.26 -5.48 3.33
N GLU A 202 6.51 -5.29 3.76
CA GLU A 202 6.81 -4.60 5.02
C GLU A 202 6.43 -3.12 4.94
N SER A 203 5.79 -2.63 6.01
CA SER A 203 5.35 -1.24 6.09
C SER A 203 6.55 -0.30 6.29
N THR A 204 6.68 0.67 5.37
CA THR A 204 7.76 1.65 5.40
C THR A 204 7.25 3.01 5.84
N TYR A 205 8.06 3.73 6.61
CA TYR A 205 7.75 5.10 7.04
C TYR A 205 8.18 6.10 5.97
N GLN A 206 9.46 6.04 5.58
CA GLN A 206 10.02 6.96 4.60
C GLN A 206 11.27 6.34 3.95
N ARG A 207 11.53 6.76 2.71
CA ARG A 207 12.67 6.31 1.91
C ARG A 207 13.50 7.50 1.49
N PHE A 208 14.81 7.31 1.59
CA PHE A 208 15.82 8.32 1.40
C PHE A 208 16.83 7.85 0.34
N TRP A 209 17.56 8.80 -0.23
CA TRP A 209 18.75 8.57 -1.05
C TRP A 209 19.97 8.85 -0.20
N MET A 210 20.89 7.91 -0.16
CA MET A 210 22.16 8.00 0.54
C MET A 210 23.28 8.02 -0.49
N PHE A 211 24.05 9.09 -0.47
CA PHE A 211 25.22 9.29 -1.31
C PHE A 211 26.47 9.28 -0.45
N LEU A 212 27.60 8.93 -1.06
CA LEU A 212 28.90 9.13 -0.45
C LEU A 212 29.20 10.63 -0.37
N ASN A 213 29.83 11.05 0.72
CA ASN A 213 30.35 12.41 0.84
C ASN A 213 31.83 12.44 0.42
N ASP A 214 32.08 12.88 -0.81
CA ASP A 214 33.43 12.96 -1.41
C ASP A 214 34.32 14.07 -0.81
N GLU A 215 33.76 14.98 -0.01
CA GLU A 215 34.52 16.09 0.60
C GLU A 215 35.48 15.63 1.71
N ILE A 216 35.23 14.46 2.30
CA ILE A 216 36.05 13.88 3.38
C ILE A 216 36.76 12.64 2.80
N ASN A 217 37.68 12.90 1.87
CA ASN A 217 38.42 11.86 1.17
C ASN A 217 39.63 11.41 1.99
N GLU A 218 39.38 10.61 3.02
CA GLU A 218 40.42 9.88 3.75
C GLU A 218 40.35 8.39 3.37
N ASN A 219 41.40 7.86 2.74
CA ASN A 219 41.74 6.43 2.71
C ASN A 219 40.82 5.45 1.95
N GLY A 220 40.51 5.69 0.67
CA GLY A 220 39.91 4.66 -0.20
C GLY A 220 38.46 4.26 0.15
N CYS A 221 37.79 5.04 1.00
CA CYS A 221 36.39 4.84 1.40
C CYS A 221 35.41 4.77 0.22
N ASN A 222 35.73 5.45 -0.89
CA ASN A 222 34.97 5.42 -2.13
C ASN A 222 34.90 4.02 -2.73
N GLU A 223 36.00 3.28 -2.73
CA GLU A 223 36.03 1.92 -3.27
C GLU A 223 35.13 1.00 -2.45
N TYR A 224 35.16 1.08 -1.12
CA TYR A 224 34.31 0.28 -0.25
C TYR A 224 32.81 0.56 -0.46
N PHE A 225 32.43 1.83 -0.63
CA PHE A 225 31.05 2.19 -0.93
C PHE A 225 30.57 1.60 -2.25
N HIS A 226 31.40 1.68 -3.31
CA HIS A 226 31.09 1.10 -4.61
C HIS A 226 31.08 -0.43 -4.62
N ILE A 227 31.98 -1.06 -3.88
CA ILE A 227 32.01 -2.53 -3.70
C ILE A 227 30.73 -2.98 -2.99
N LEU A 228 30.37 -2.35 -1.87
CA LEU A 228 29.12 -2.65 -1.16
C LEU A 228 27.91 -2.49 -2.10
N ASN A 229 27.88 -1.41 -2.87
CA ASN A 229 26.80 -1.14 -3.83
C ASN A 229 26.66 -2.25 -4.88
N SER A 230 27.79 -2.68 -5.44
CA SER A 230 27.85 -3.74 -6.44
C SER A 230 27.49 -5.11 -5.86
N SER A 231 27.94 -5.41 -4.64
CA SER A 231 27.62 -6.66 -3.95
C SER A 231 26.13 -6.78 -3.63
N LEU A 232 25.50 -5.72 -3.09
CA LEU A 232 24.06 -5.74 -2.81
C LEU A 232 23.21 -5.93 -4.07
N LYS A 233 23.62 -5.32 -5.20
CA LYS A 233 22.99 -5.53 -6.51
C LYS A 233 23.13 -6.98 -6.97
N LYS A 234 24.36 -7.50 -6.99
CA LYS A 234 24.68 -8.83 -7.53
C LYS A 234 24.01 -9.95 -6.75
N GLU A 235 23.96 -9.81 -5.43
CA GLU A 235 23.40 -10.86 -4.55
C GLU A 235 21.90 -10.69 -4.28
N ASN A 236 21.26 -9.67 -4.85
CA ASN A 236 19.87 -9.29 -4.58
C ASN A 236 19.54 -9.18 -3.07
N ARG A 237 20.42 -8.48 -2.33
CA ARG A 237 20.32 -8.33 -0.87
C ARG A 237 20.15 -6.86 -0.48
N VAL A 238 19.66 -6.66 0.73
CA VAL A 238 19.76 -5.39 1.45
C VAL A 238 20.72 -5.55 2.63
N ALA A 239 21.32 -4.44 3.06
CA ALA A 239 22.01 -4.39 4.33
C ALA A 239 21.08 -3.86 5.42
N ILE A 240 21.08 -4.48 6.59
CA ILE A 240 20.38 -4.00 7.78
C ILE A 240 21.28 -3.00 8.48
N VAL A 241 20.73 -1.83 8.74
CA VAL A 241 21.39 -0.72 9.41
C VAL A 241 20.78 -0.53 10.78
N TRP A 242 21.61 -0.60 11.81
CA TRP A 242 21.25 -0.18 13.16
C TRP A 242 21.39 1.33 13.28
N LEU A 243 20.35 1.96 13.82
CA LEU A 243 20.27 3.39 14.12
C LEU A 243 20.32 3.59 15.64
N GLN A 244 20.58 4.82 16.06
CA GLN A 244 20.43 5.21 17.46
C GLN A 244 18.99 4.92 17.95
N ASN A 245 18.78 4.74 19.25
CA ASN A 245 17.49 4.34 19.85
C ASN A 245 16.99 2.92 19.52
N ASN A 246 17.89 1.98 19.22
CA ASN A 246 17.55 0.56 18.94
C ASN A 246 16.54 0.37 17.80
N THR A 247 16.58 1.25 16.82
CA THR A 247 15.76 1.15 15.61
C THR A 247 16.60 0.56 14.49
N TYR A 248 15.94 -0.12 13.54
CA TYR A 248 16.59 -0.71 12.38
C TYR A 248 15.99 -0.15 11.09
N ALA A 249 16.86 0.00 10.10
CA ALA A 249 16.55 0.44 8.76
C ALA A 249 17.27 -0.47 7.76
N THR A 250 17.02 -0.27 6.48
CA THR A 250 17.74 -1.00 5.43
C THR A 250 18.38 -0.05 4.44
N ILE A 251 19.51 -0.47 3.89
CA ILE A 251 20.07 0.13 2.69
C ILE A 251 20.00 -0.87 1.55
N GLU A 252 19.54 -0.40 0.40
CA GLU A 252 19.51 -1.18 -0.82
C GLU A 252 20.14 -0.41 -1.98
N ALA A 253 20.80 -1.13 -2.87
CA ALA A 253 21.35 -0.53 -4.07
C ALA A 253 20.25 -0.48 -5.17
N PRO A 254 20.10 0.66 -5.88
CA PRO A 254 19.23 0.79 -7.06
C PRO A 254 19.73 -0.09 -8.19
N LEU A 255 18.93 -0.31 -9.24
CA LEU A 255 19.43 -0.98 -10.45
C LEU A 255 20.50 -0.16 -11.19
N SER A 256 20.36 1.17 -11.18
CA SER A 256 21.27 2.12 -11.82
C SER A 256 21.72 3.21 -10.84
N GLY A 257 22.99 3.60 -10.95
CA GLY A 257 23.60 4.67 -10.14
C GLY A 257 24.46 4.20 -8.97
N SER A 258 25.22 5.15 -8.43
CA SER A 258 26.20 4.97 -7.34
C SER A 258 25.69 5.63 -6.04
N TYR A 259 24.53 5.20 -5.58
CA TYR A 259 23.89 5.65 -4.33
C TYR A 259 23.12 4.48 -3.72
N PHE A 260 22.67 4.62 -2.47
CA PHE A 260 21.77 3.67 -1.83
C PHE A 260 20.40 4.29 -1.61
N TYR A 261 19.36 3.47 -1.66
CA TYR A 261 18.11 3.80 -1.00
C TYR A 261 18.19 3.40 0.46
N PHE A 262 17.96 4.34 1.35
CA PHE A 262 17.89 4.13 2.79
C PHE A 262 16.42 4.15 3.21
N THR A 263 15.93 3.04 3.72
CA THR A 263 14.50 2.85 4.01
C THR A 263 14.31 2.67 5.51
N MET A 264 13.49 3.55 6.09
CA MET A 264 13.04 3.44 7.47
C MET A 264 11.69 2.72 7.51
N TYR A 265 11.55 1.80 8.45
CA TYR A 265 10.35 0.99 8.62
C TYR A 265 9.48 1.53 9.75
N SER A 266 8.21 1.14 9.76
CA SER A 266 7.38 1.35 10.95
C SER A 266 8.00 0.65 12.17
N HIS A 267 7.69 1.11 13.37
CA HIS A 267 8.31 0.60 14.60
C HIS A 267 8.13 -0.91 14.81
N GLU A 268 7.02 -1.50 14.35
CA GLU A 268 6.77 -2.94 14.40
C GLU A 268 7.63 -3.71 13.39
N SER A 269 7.63 -3.26 12.14
CA SER A 269 8.46 -3.84 11.07
C SER A 269 9.96 -3.73 11.37
N ALA A 270 10.41 -2.61 11.95
CA ALA A 270 11.81 -2.39 12.29
C ALA A 270 12.35 -3.40 13.32
N LYS A 271 11.55 -3.78 14.32
CA LYS A 271 11.96 -4.79 15.33
C LYS A 271 12.12 -6.19 14.71
N ASN A 272 11.32 -6.49 13.69
CA ASN A 272 11.34 -7.77 13.00
C ASN A 272 12.48 -7.88 11.95
N LEU A 273 13.22 -6.80 11.68
CA LEU A 273 14.34 -6.84 10.75
C LEU A 273 15.48 -7.75 11.22
N MET A 274 15.68 -7.91 12.53
CA MET A 274 16.75 -8.75 13.08
C MET A 274 16.30 -10.17 13.46
N THR A 275 15.00 -10.48 13.39
CA THR A 275 14.56 -11.85 13.67
C THR A 275 15.08 -12.76 12.55
N PRO A 276 15.83 -13.83 12.89
CA PRO A 276 16.19 -14.86 11.92
C PRO A 276 14.88 -15.49 11.49
N SER A 277 14.55 -15.43 10.19
CA SER A 277 13.27 -15.90 9.67
C SER A 277 13.00 -17.33 10.16
N PRO A 278 11.98 -17.59 10.99
CA PRO A 278 11.21 -18.78 10.74
C PRO A 278 10.44 -18.52 9.44
N MET A 279 10.00 -19.57 8.75
CA MET A 279 8.91 -19.51 7.78
C MET A 279 7.83 -18.53 8.25
N PRO A 280 7.08 -17.85 7.34
CA PRO A 280 6.00 -16.96 7.73
C PRO A 280 5.17 -17.65 8.81
N ILE A 281 5.18 -17.09 10.01
CA ILE A 281 4.41 -17.59 11.14
C ILE A 281 2.96 -17.24 10.79
N ASN A 282 2.37 -18.01 9.88
CA ASN A 282 0.95 -18.01 9.63
C ASN A 282 0.36 -18.87 10.74
N THR A 283 0.28 -18.32 11.96
CA THR A 283 -0.32 -19.01 13.11
C THR A 283 -1.78 -19.34 12.86
N GLN A 284 -2.43 -18.66 11.90
CA GLN A 284 -3.73 -19.05 11.35
C GLN A 284 -3.79 -18.70 9.86
N PRO A 285 -4.22 -19.63 8.98
CA PRO A 285 -4.54 -19.27 7.60
C PRO A 285 -5.66 -18.23 7.60
N LYS A 286 -5.43 -17.11 6.92
CA LYS A 286 -6.45 -16.07 6.71
C LYS A 286 -7.68 -16.67 6.01
N SER A 287 -8.85 -16.07 6.17
CA SER A 287 -10.13 -16.59 5.65
C SER A 287 -10.08 -16.98 4.16
N TYR A 288 -9.32 -16.26 3.34
CA TYR A 288 -9.14 -16.52 1.90
C TYR A 288 -8.11 -17.61 1.55
N LEU A 289 -7.37 -18.11 2.54
CA LEU A 289 -6.41 -19.23 2.42
C LEU A 289 -6.89 -20.48 3.14
N SER A 290 -7.78 -20.31 4.11
CA SER A 290 -8.51 -21.40 4.74
C SER A 290 -9.73 -21.77 3.90
N ASN A 291 -10.06 -23.05 3.80
CA ASN A 291 -11.42 -23.50 3.44
C ASN A 291 -12.40 -23.21 4.61
N ASN A 292 -12.38 -21.98 5.14
CA ASN A 292 -13.35 -21.56 6.13
C ASN A 292 -14.67 -21.41 5.40
N ILE A 293 -15.66 -22.14 5.88
CA ILE A 293 -17.02 -22.10 5.38
C ILE A 293 -17.62 -20.77 5.88
N GLU A 294 -17.41 -19.68 5.12
CA GLU A 294 -18.33 -18.54 5.16
C GLU A 294 -19.70 -19.04 4.68
N LEU A 295 -20.77 -18.41 5.18
CA LEU A 295 -22.17 -18.74 4.87
C LEU A 295 -22.29 -19.07 3.37
N PRO A 296 -22.46 -20.35 2.99
CA PRO A 296 -22.15 -20.79 1.65
C PRO A 296 -23.14 -20.13 0.69
N LYS A 297 -22.62 -19.34 -0.24
CA LYS A 297 -23.44 -18.77 -1.33
C LYS A 297 -24.17 -19.90 -2.03
N THR A 298 -25.39 -19.65 -2.48
CA THR A 298 -26.25 -20.61 -3.16
C THR A 298 -25.54 -21.34 -4.31
N GLU A 299 -24.76 -20.58 -5.10
CA GLU A 299 -23.92 -21.08 -6.20
C GLU A 299 -22.87 -22.12 -5.77
N PHE A 300 -22.33 -22.00 -4.55
CA PHE A 300 -21.33 -22.92 -4.01
C PHE A 300 -21.96 -24.27 -3.65
N VAL A 301 -23.14 -24.25 -3.02
CA VAL A 301 -23.91 -25.46 -2.71
C VAL A 301 -24.34 -26.16 -3.99
N GLU A 302 -24.87 -25.43 -4.97
CA GLU A 302 -25.19 -25.98 -6.30
C GLU A 302 -23.97 -26.58 -7.00
N SER A 303 -22.82 -25.91 -6.94
CA SER A 303 -21.58 -26.42 -7.53
C SER A 303 -21.13 -27.74 -6.90
N MET A 304 -21.27 -27.89 -5.58
CA MET A 304 -20.95 -29.15 -4.89
C MET A 304 -21.94 -30.26 -5.27
N LEU A 305 -23.23 -29.98 -5.27
CA LEU A 305 -24.27 -30.95 -5.67
C LEU A 305 -24.09 -31.42 -7.11
N ASN A 306 -23.80 -30.49 -8.04
CA ASN A 306 -23.58 -30.81 -9.46
C ASN A 306 -22.30 -31.63 -9.72
N LYS A 307 -21.36 -31.68 -8.76
CA LYS A 307 -20.15 -32.50 -8.86
C LYS A 307 -20.38 -33.95 -8.42
N ILE A 308 -21.36 -34.21 -7.55
CA ILE A 308 -21.62 -35.56 -7.02
C ILE A 308 -21.90 -36.57 -8.16
N PRO A 309 -22.85 -36.34 -9.09
CA PRO A 309 -23.10 -37.31 -10.16
C PRO A 309 -21.90 -37.54 -11.08
N ARG A 310 -21.08 -36.50 -11.27
CA ARG A 310 -19.86 -36.58 -12.10
C ARG A 310 -18.79 -37.46 -11.46
N TYR A 311 -18.61 -37.35 -10.15
CA TYR A 311 -17.65 -38.18 -9.42
C TYR A 311 -18.15 -39.62 -9.27
N VAL A 312 -19.46 -39.82 -9.12
CA VAL A 312 -20.07 -41.16 -9.08
C VAL A 312 -19.92 -41.88 -10.43
N ALA A 313 -20.12 -41.19 -11.55
CA ALA A 313 -19.94 -41.77 -12.89
C ALA A 313 -18.50 -42.23 -13.20
N ASN A 314 -17.51 -41.72 -12.46
CA ASN A 314 -16.08 -42.04 -12.62
C ASN A 314 -15.51 -42.87 -11.46
N LEU A 315 -16.36 -43.49 -10.64
CA LEU A 315 -15.90 -44.43 -9.62
C LEU A 315 -15.30 -45.69 -10.27
N PRO A 316 -14.24 -46.28 -9.69
CA PRO A 316 -13.63 -45.96 -8.38
C PRO A 316 -12.53 -44.87 -8.41
N ASN A 317 -12.19 -44.33 -9.59
CA ASN A 317 -11.03 -43.43 -9.76
C ASN A 317 -11.16 -42.07 -9.04
N GLU A 318 -12.39 -41.56 -8.85
CA GLU A 318 -12.63 -40.25 -8.20
C GLU A 318 -13.13 -40.34 -6.75
N THR A 319 -12.97 -41.49 -6.10
CA THR A 319 -13.40 -41.76 -4.71
C THR A 319 -12.95 -40.67 -3.72
N ALA A 320 -11.66 -40.30 -3.73
CA ALA A 320 -11.13 -39.29 -2.82
C ALA A 320 -11.79 -37.91 -2.99
N LYS A 321 -12.18 -37.55 -4.22
CA LYS A 321 -12.87 -36.27 -4.51
C LYS A 321 -14.32 -36.32 -4.05
N LEU A 322 -15.01 -37.44 -4.28
CA LEU A 322 -16.37 -37.67 -3.80
C LEU A 322 -16.43 -37.58 -2.27
N THR A 323 -15.58 -38.32 -1.57
CA THR A 323 -15.51 -38.30 -0.09
C THR A 323 -15.24 -36.91 0.45
N THR A 324 -14.34 -36.14 -0.19
CA THR A 324 -14.04 -34.76 0.22
C THR A 324 -15.26 -33.84 0.09
N VAL A 325 -16.01 -33.93 -1.01
CA VAL A 325 -17.23 -33.14 -1.21
C VAL A 325 -18.32 -33.53 -0.22
N ILE A 326 -18.51 -34.83 0.03
CA ILE A 326 -19.50 -35.31 1.01
C ILE A 326 -19.14 -34.88 2.44
N GLN A 327 -17.86 -34.92 2.82
CA GLN A 327 -17.40 -34.39 4.12
C GLN A 327 -17.61 -32.88 4.25
N GLN A 328 -17.44 -32.12 3.16
CA GLN A 328 -17.74 -30.69 3.16
C GLN A 328 -19.24 -30.43 3.32
N ILE A 329 -20.08 -31.19 2.63
CA ILE A 329 -21.55 -31.10 2.76
C ILE A 329 -21.98 -31.45 4.18
N SER A 330 -21.52 -32.57 4.74
CA SER A 330 -21.79 -32.96 6.14
C SER A 330 -21.41 -31.84 7.11
N ARG A 331 -20.20 -31.27 6.99
CA ARG A 331 -19.78 -30.14 7.84
C ARG A 331 -20.67 -28.91 7.70
N ILE A 332 -21.14 -28.59 6.50
CA ILE A 332 -22.06 -27.47 6.25
C ILE A 332 -23.42 -27.75 6.87
N THR A 333 -23.97 -28.95 6.64
CA THR A 333 -25.29 -29.33 7.16
C THR A 333 -25.30 -29.42 8.67
N ASP A 334 -24.21 -29.87 9.28
CA ASP A 334 -24.07 -29.98 10.74
C ASP A 334 -23.85 -28.60 11.39
N MET A 335 -23.13 -27.69 10.72
CA MET A 335 -22.82 -26.36 11.26
C MET A 335 -23.99 -25.36 11.11
N PHE A 336 -24.79 -25.49 10.05
CA PHE A 336 -25.93 -24.58 9.77
C PHE A 336 -27.31 -25.23 9.96
N CYS A 337 -27.37 -26.49 10.42
CA CYS A 337 -28.61 -27.25 10.61
C CYS A 337 -29.48 -27.37 9.35
N TYR A 338 -28.87 -27.52 8.16
CA TYR A 338 -29.59 -27.71 6.89
C TYR A 338 -30.01 -29.17 6.69
N THR A 339 -31.01 -29.63 7.46
CA THR A 339 -31.52 -31.01 7.41
C THR A 339 -32.06 -31.39 6.04
N SER A 340 -32.83 -30.52 5.39
CA SER A 340 -33.41 -30.79 4.06
C SER A 340 -32.36 -30.98 2.95
N LEU A 341 -31.21 -30.30 3.06
CA LEU A 341 -30.09 -30.51 2.12
C LEU A 341 -29.42 -31.87 2.36
N ARG A 342 -29.27 -32.26 3.62
CA ARG A 342 -28.70 -33.55 4.02
C ARG A 342 -29.55 -34.71 3.52
N GLU A 343 -30.86 -34.66 3.77
CA GLU A 343 -31.84 -35.66 3.33
C GLU A 343 -31.83 -35.83 1.80
N LYS A 344 -31.88 -34.72 1.05
CA LYS A 344 -31.87 -34.78 -0.42
C LYS A 344 -30.55 -35.32 -1.01
N VAL A 345 -29.42 -35.12 -0.33
CA VAL A 345 -28.14 -35.72 -0.75
C VAL A 345 -28.11 -37.21 -0.41
N ILE A 346 -28.68 -37.62 0.72
CA ILE A 346 -28.85 -39.03 1.09
C ILE A 346 -29.72 -39.75 0.06
N GLU A 347 -30.90 -39.22 -0.26
CA GLU A 347 -31.81 -39.78 -1.27
C GLU A 347 -31.10 -39.99 -2.62
N ASN A 348 -30.40 -38.95 -3.11
CA ASN A 348 -29.68 -39.02 -4.39
C ASN A 348 -28.53 -40.05 -4.35
N LEU A 349 -27.82 -40.18 -3.24
CA LEU A 349 -26.76 -41.18 -3.09
C LEU A 349 -27.31 -42.60 -2.94
N GLN A 350 -28.47 -42.78 -2.30
CA GLN A 350 -29.18 -44.06 -2.22
C GLN A 350 -29.66 -44.51 -3.61
N ASP A 351 -30.27 -43.62 -4.38
CA ASP A 351 -30.68 -43.88 -5.77
C ASP A 351 -29.49 -44.31 -6.64
N LEU A 352 -28.36 -43.58 -6.53
CA LEU A 352 -27.13 -43.91 -7.26
C LEU A 352 -26.49 -45.22 -6.79
N ARG A 353 -26.64 -45.59 -5.51
CA ARG A 353 -26.17 -46.88 -4.98
C ARG A 353 -26.99 -48.04 -5.52
N ILE A 354 -28.31 -47.91 -5.58
CA ILE A 354 -29.23 -48.93 -6.12
C ILE A 354 -28.98 -49.13 -7.63
N GLN A 355 -28.74 -48.05 -8.36
CA GLN A 355 -28.50 -48.08 -9.81
C GLN A 355 -27.08 -48.53 -10.18
N SER A 356 -26.15 -48.64 -9.23
CA SER A 356 -24.76 -48.99 -9.51
C SER A 356 -24.59 -50.52 -9.67
N PRO A 357 -24.14 -51.01 -10.83
CA PRO A 357 -23.99 -52.44 -11.07
C PRO A 357 -22.77 -53.05 -10.36
N GLU A 358 -21.71 -52.28 -10.11
CA GLU A 358 -20.49 -52.77 -9.46
C GLU A 358 -20.57 -52.75 -7.92
N ALA A 359 -20.22 -53.87 -7.28
CA ALA A 359 -20.20 -53.99 -5.81
C ALA A 359 -19.20 -53.03 -5.14
N GLU A 360 -18.07 -52.73 -5.80
CA GLU A 360 -17.05 -51.79 -5.32
C GLU A 360 -17.60 -50.35 -5.22
N ASN A 361 -18.38 -49.93 -6.23
CA ASN A 361 -19.03 -48.63 -6.26
C ASN A 361 -20.10 -48.52 -5.17
N ARG A 362 -20.88 -49.60 -4.95
CA ARG A 362 -21.85 -49.67 -3.85
C ARG A 362 -21.20 -49.56 -2.47
N ALA A 363 -20.03 -50.17 -2.27
CA ALA A 363 -19.28 -50.08 -1.02
C ALA A 363 -18.79 -48.64 -0.75
N ILE A 364 -18.28 -47.95 -1.78
CA ILE A 364 -17.82 -46.55 -1.68
C ILE A 364 -19.00 -45.60 -1.36
N LEU A 365 -20.16 -45.80 -2.01
CA LEU A 365 -21.36 -45.01 -1.76
C LEU A 365 -21.93 -45.25 -0.35
N THR A 366 -21.86 -46.51 0.14
CA THR A 366 -22.22 -46.86 1.52
C THR A 366 -21.38 -46.10 2.55
N GLN A 367 -20.07 -45.99 2.33
CA GLN A 367 -19.19 -45.19 3.18
C GLN A 367 -19.53 -43.68 3.13
N CYS A 368 -19.98 -43.17 1.99
CA CYS A 368 -20.42 -41.78 1.85
C CYS A 368 -21.74 -41.51 2.58
N LEU A 369 -22.68 -42.47 2.56
CA LEU A 369 -23.95 -42.40 3.30
C LEU A 369 -23.72 -42.40 4.82
N GLN A 370 -22.80 -43.24 5.31
CA GLN A 370 -22.39 -43.25 6.71
C GLN A 370 -21.80 -41.90 7.17
N LEU A 371 -21.04 -41.21 6.31
CA LEU A 371 -20.51 -39.87 6.60
C LEU A 371 -21.61 -38.80 6.72
N LEU A 372 -22.77 -39.02 6.09
CA LEU A 372 -23.96 -38.19 6.23
C LEU A 372 -24.90 -38.72 7.32
N GLY A 373 -24.45 -39.66 8.16
CA GLY A 373 -25.18 -40.24 9.29
C GLY A 373 -26.47 -40.96 8.90
N ASP A 374 -26.53 -41.52 7.69
CA ASP A 374 -27.51 -42.52 7.30
C ASP A 374 -27.05 -43.88 7.86
N THR A 375 -27.63 -44.27 9.00
CA THR A 375 -27.24 -45.48 9.76
C THR A 375 -28.20 -46.65 9.60
N ASP A 376 -29.29 -46.48 8.84
CA ASP A 376 -30.34 -47.51 8.68
C ASP A 376 -30.03 -48.50 7.54
N LEU A 377 -28.74 -48.80 7.35
CA LEU A 377 -28.31 -49.86 6.43
C LEU A 377 -28.22 -51.17 7.20
N GLU A 378 -29.38 -51.69 7.61
CA GLU A 378 -29.46 -53.10 8.03
C GLU A 378 -29.18 -53.97 6.79
N GLU A 379 -28.11 -54.76 6.87
CA GLU A 379 -27.78 -55.81 5.91
C GLU A 379 -28.81 -56.93 6.04
N GLU A 380 -29.88 -56.93 5.24
CA GLU A 380 -30.63 -58.16 4.94
C GLU A 380 -29.82 -59.00 3.93
N ASP A 381 -28.72 -59.57 4.39
CA ASP A 381 -28.12 -60.77 3.78
C ASP A 381 -28.67 -61.98 4.54
N ASP A 382 -29.86 -62.45 4.17
CA ASP A 382 -30.29 -63.83 4.41
C ASP A 382 -31.00 -64.36 3.15
N ASP A 383 -30.19 -64.88 2.24
CA ASP A 383 -30.61 -65.78 1.17
C ASP A 383 -31.16 -67.09 1.79
N GLU A 384 -32.40 -67.10 2.26
CA GLU A 384 -33.19 -68.34 2.38
C GLU A 384 -33.99 -68.55 1.08
N ILE A 385 -33.33 -69.18 0.11
CA ILE A 385 -34.02 -69.78 -1.04
C ILE A 385 -34.76 -71.02 -0.53
N GLU A 386 -36.03 -70.86 -0.12
CA GLU A 386 -36.96 -71.99 0.00
C GLU A 386 -37.25 -72.53 -1.41
N ALA A 387 -36.70 -73.70 -1.71
CA ALA A 387 -37.04 -74.48 -2.89
C ALA A 387 -38.50 -74.94 -2.79
N MET A 388 -39.41 -74.23 -3.47
CA MET A 388 -40.77 -74.70 -3.71
C MET A 388 -40.86 -75.31 -5.10
N ASP A 389 -40.84 -76.64 -5.14
CA ASP A 389 -41.19 -77.47 -6.28
C ASP A 389 -42.64 -77.21 -6.71
N TYR A 390 -42.83 -76.71 -7.94
CA TYR A 390 -44.06 -76.93 -8.69
C TYR A 390 -43.70 -77.37 -10.11
N GLU A 391 -44.07 -78.62 -10.41
CA GLU A 391 -44.00 -79.23 -11.73
C GLU A 391 -45.02 -78.61 -12.71
N GLU A 392 -44.58 -78.55 -13.97
CA GLU A 392 -45.31 -78.58 -15.25
C GLU A 392 -46.70 -77.92 -15.37
N GLU A 393 -46.82 -76.91 -16.24
CA GLU A 393 -47.53 -77.08 -17.52
C GLU A 393 -47.19 -75.96 -18.52
N ARG A 394 -47.13 -76.36 -19.80
CA ARG A 394 -46.73 -75.56 -20.97
C ARG A 394 -47.83 -74.60 -21.40
N GLU A 395 -47.45 -73.46 -21.97
CA GLU A 395 -47.95 -72.94 -23.27
C GLU A 395 -47.14 -71.69 -23.70
N ASP A 396 -46.50 -71.77 -24.87
CA ASP A 396 -46.13 -70.65 -25.76
C ASP A 396 -47.34 -70.35 -26.67
N PRO A 397 -47.36 -69.29 -27.51
CA PRO A 397 -46.91 -67.89 -27.34
C PRO A 397 -48.00 -66.91 -27.85
N GLU A 398 -48.16 -65.69 -27.32
CA GLU A 398 -48.87 -64.64 -28.08
C GLU A 398 -48.21 -63.25 -27.97
N ASP A 399 -47.95 -62.72 -29.17
CA ASP A 399 -47.56 -61.37 -29.54
C ASP A 399 -48.38 -60.27 -28.85
N TYR A 400 -47.71 -59.19 -28.45
CA TYR A 400 -48.09 -57.83 -28.85
C TYR A 400 -46.85 -56.93 -28.96
N GLU A 401 -46.47 -56.62 -30.20
CA GLU A 401 -45.99 -55.28 -30.57
C GLU A 401 -47.08 -54.25 -30.18
N ASP A 402 -46.84 -52.98 -29.86
CA ASP A 402 -45.92 -52.06 -30.51
C ASP A 402 -45.83 -50.71 -29.74
N HIS A 403 -44.70 -50.03 -29.92
CA HIS A 403 -44.46 -48.58 -29.86
C HIS A 403 -44.84 -47.72 -28.61
N LYS A 404 -43.82 -47.16 -27.94
CA LYS A 404 -43.35 -45.77 -28.20
C LYS A 404 -42.18 -45.35 -27.31
N ASN A 405 -41.16 -44.80 -27.98
CA ASN A 405 -40.11 -43.95 -27.40
C ASN A 405 -40.72 -42.84 -26.53
N GLU A 406 -40.18 -42.62 -25.34
CA GLU A 406 -40.06 -41.27 -24.78
C GLU A 406 -38.89 -41.16 -23.80
N GLU A 407 -38.34 -39.96 -23.74
CA GLU A 407 -36.95 -39.63 -23.49
C GLU A 407 -36.53 -39.73 -22.02
N ARG A 408 -35.27 -40.13 -21.80
CA ARG A 408 -34.54 -39.97 -20.53
C ARG A 408 -34.44 -38.47 -20.17
N GLY A 409 -35.34 -38.01 -19.30
CA GLY A 409 -35.26 -36.70 -18.68
C GLY A 409 -34.18 -36.66 -17.59
N ASN A 410 -33.04 -36.02 -17.88
CA ASN A 410 -32.10 -35.56 -16.85
C ASN A 410 -32.79 -34.47 -16.01
N ALA A 411 -33.26 -34.80 -14.81
CA ALA A 411 -33.80 -33.82 -13.87
C ALA A 411 -32.66 -32.95 -13.30
N ARG A 412 -32.56 -31.71 -13.78
CA ARG A 412 -31.79 -30.64 -13.12
C ARG A 412 -32.54 -30.25 -11.84
N ILE A 413 -31.92 -30.46 -10.69
CA ILE A 413 -32.44 -29.97 -9.41
C ILE A 413 -32.15 -28.46 -9.31
N SER A 414 -33.19 -27.65 -9.26
CA SER A 414 -33.14 -26.20 -9.03
C SER A 414 -33.27 -25.89 -7.54
N LEU A 415 -32.46 -24.97 -7.02
CA LEU A 415 -32.46 -24.61 -5.60
C LEU A 415 -33.68 -23.74 -5.20
N ASN A 416 -34.44 -23.23 -6.18
CA ASN A 416 -35.75 -22.60 -5.92
C ASN A 416 -36.80 -23.59 -5.41
N ASP A 417 -36.65 -24.89 -5.68
CA ASP A 417 -37.54 -25.93 -5.14
C ASP A 417 -37.16 -26.34 -3.70
N LEU A 418 -36.01 -25.87 -3.19
CA LEU A 418 -35.48 -26.19 -1.87
C LEU A 418 -35.70 -25.09 -0.82
N LEU A 419 -36.11 -23.88 -1.23
CA LEU A 419 -36.22 -22.70 -0.35
C LEU A 419 -37.64 -22.22 -0.08
N ASN A 420 -38.67 -22.94 -0.55
CA ASN A 420 -40.02 -22.73 -0.06
C ASN A 420 -40.21 -23.59 1.20
N TRP A 421 -39.86 -23.01 2.35
CA TRP A 421 -40.68 -22.85 3.57
C TRP A 421 -39.98 -21.92 4.55
#